data_AF-A0A0G0S6Q6-F1
#
_entry.id   AF-A0A0G0S6Q6-F1
#
_cell.length_a   1.000
_cell.length_b   1.000
_cell.length_c   1.000
_cell.angle_alpha   90.00
_cell.angle_beta   90.00
_cell.angle_gamma   90.00
#
_symmetry.space_group_name_H-M   'P 1'
#
loop_
_entity.id
_entity.type
_entity.pdbx_description
1 polymer ?
#
loop_
_entity_poly.entity_id
_entity_poly.type
_entity_poly.pdbx_seq_one_letter_code
_entity_poly.pdbx_strand_id
1 'polypeptide(L)'
;MLNQEIYLQPIESGNEEIEKEYADAKGELEKIFDKNPVAEYRINEIIKRIKPIINNVDNADLIMADLSDCKNITNKPEFIEKVFCIIKPLVDIKINNSIKISGDRDFIEVSEALSYGIDGEEVHIHLVPEGKVNLLESIELGLKKLAEIVKENETIKIITATSTLVERNPRVVKLFGFTVDGKIDETTRQRHFAGEKREVWAAHMTREDFLNRYSIKQ
;
A
#
# COMPACT_ATOMS: atom_id res chain seq x y z
N MET A 1 31.56 27.59 -14.35
CA MET A 1 30.22 27.54 -14.98
C MET A 1 30.26 26.54 -16.11
N LEU A 2 29.67 25.37 -15.89
CA LEU A 2 29.25 24.43 -16.95
C LEU A 2 28.08 23.64 -16.36
N ASN A 3 26.92 23.77 -17.01
CA ASN A 3 25.69 23.07 -16.69
C ASN A 3 25.87 21.57 -16.89
N GLN A 4 25.48 20.76 -15.90
CA GLN A 4 25.10 19.37 -16.11
C GLN A 4 23.59 19.29 -15.94
N GLU A 5 22.89 19.14 -17.07
CA GLU A 5 21.49 18.72 -17.11
C GLU A 5 21.42 17.30 -16.54
N ILE A 6 20.83 17.17 -15.35
CA ILE A 6 20.45 15.87 -14.80
C ILE A 6 19.18 15.46 -15.54
N TYR A 7 19.32 14.53 -16.48
CA TYR A 7 18.20 13.78 -17.04
C TYR A 7 17.57 12.97 -15.91
N LEU A 8 16.42 13.43 -15.41
CA LEU A 8 15.52 12.62 -14.61
C LEU A 8 14.95 11.53 -15.52
N GLN A 9 15.37 10.28 -15.31
CA GLN A 9 14.66 9.16 -15.92
C GLN A 9 13.29 8.99 -15.24
N PRO A 10 12.24 8.58 -15.98
CA PRO A 10 10.92 8.38 -15.41
C PRO A 10 10.96 7.26 -14.36
N ILE A 11 10.16 7.41 -13.32
CA ILE A 11 9.97 6.41 -12.26
C ILE A 11 9.11 5.27 -12.86
N GLU A 12 9.74 4.23 -13.41
CA GLU A 12 9.05 3.10 -14.09
C GLU A 12 8.72 1.92 -13.16
N SER A 13 9.32 1.82 -11.97
CA SER A 13 9.31 0.58 -11.17
C SER A 13 7.96 0.14 -10.61
N GLY A 14 7.02 1.06 -10.38
CA GLY A 14 5.67 0.74 -9.87
C GLY A 14 4.74 0.16 -10.93
N ASN A 15 4.96 0.50 -12.20
CA ASN A 15 4.15 -0.02 -13.31
C ASN A 15 4.59 -1.44 -13.70
N GLU A 16 5.89 -1.74 -13.66
CA GLU A 16 6.40 -3.07 -14.04
C GLU A 16 5.88 -4.20 -13.13
N GLU A 17 5.74 -3.96 -11.83
CA GLU A 17 5.25 -4.97 -10.88
C GLU A 17 3.74 -5.21 -11.02
N ILE A 18 2.96 -4.16 -11.29
CA ILE A 18 1.52 -4.26 -11.60
C ILE A 18 1.31 -5.00 -12.93
N GLU A 19 2.07 -4.64 -13.96
CA GLU A 19 2.03 -5.31 -15.27
C GLU A 19 2.38 -6.79 -15.15
N LYS A 20 3.36 -7.14 -14.30
CA LYS A 20 3.72 -8.52 -14.00
C LYS A 20 2.59 -9.28 -13.31
N GLU A 21 1.95 -8.73 -12.28
CA GLU A 21 0.83 -9.41 -11.59
C GLU A 21 -0.39 -9.59 -12.52
N TYR A 22 -0.65 -8.63 -13.40
CA TYR A 22 -1.65 -8.79 -14.46
C TYR A 22 -1.28 -9.88 -15.46
N ALA A 23 -0.01 -9.94 -15.88
CA ALA A 23 0.49 -10.99 -16.77
C ALA A 23 0.39 -12.37 -16.10
N ASP A 24 0.75 -12.49 -14.83
CA ASP A 24 0.66 -13.74 -14.06
C ASP A 24 -0.79 -14.20 -13.91
N ALA A 25 -1.72 -13.27 -13.62
CA ALA A 25 -3.15 -13.57 -13.56
C ALA A 25 -3.68 -14.08 -14.91
N LYS A 26 -3.31 -13.44 -16.03
CA LYS A 26 -3.65 -13.92 -17.38
C LYS A 26 -3.03 -15.28 -17.67
N GLY A 27 -1.78 -15.52 -17.27
CA GLY A 27 -1.10 -16.81 -17.42
C GLY A 27 -1.77 -17.95 -16.64
N GLU A 28 -2.34 -17.68 -15.47
CA GLU A 28 -3.16 -18.67 -14.74
C GLU A 28 -4.47 -18.99 -15.47
N LEU A 29 -5.11 -18.00 -16.08
CA LEU A 29 -6.30 -18.22 -16.92
C LEU A 29 -5.97 -19.08 -18.15
N GLU A 30 -4.82 -18.86 -18.77
CA GLU A 30 -4.33 -19.72 -19.86
C GLU A 30 -4.19 -21.18 -19.43
N LYS A 31 -3.56 -21.42 -18.28
CA LYS A 31 -3.39 -22.78 -17.73
C LYS A 31 -4.75 -23.43 -17.43
N ILE A 32 -5.71 -22.68 -16.89
CA ILE A 32 -7.07 -23.20 -16.64
C ILE A 32 -7.74 -23.55 -17.96
N PHE A 33 -7.59 -22.71 -18.98
CA PHE A 33 -8.17 -22.92 -20.29
C PHE A 33 -7.64 -24.21 -20.95
N ASP A 34 -6.32 -24.40 -20.94
CA ASP A 34 -5.67 -25.55 -21.59
C ASP A 34 -5.96 -26.87 -20.86
N LYS A 35 -6.10 -26.83 -19.53
CA LYS A 35 -6.40 -28.03 -18.72
C LYS A 35 -7.86 -28.48 -18.80
N ASN A 36 -8.77 -27.59 -19.19
CA ASN A 36 -10.20 -27.85 -19.15
C ASN A 36 -10.82 -27.58 -20.54
N PRO A 37 -10.99 -28.63 -21.37
CA PRO A 37 -11.53 -28.46 -22.72
C PRO A 37 -13.02 -28.10 -22.73
N VAL A 38 -13.73 -28.35 -21.64
CA VAL A 38 -15.15 -28.01 -21.48
C VAL A 38 -15.26 -26.65 -20.80
N ALA A 39 -16.01 -25.74 -21.44
CA ALA A 39 -16.11 -24.35 -21.03
C ALA A 39 -16.74 -24.15 -19.63
N GLU A 40 -17.70 -25.00 -19.26
CA GLU A 40 -18.29 -25.01 -17.92
C GLU A 40 -17.25 -25.33 -16.83
N TYR A 41 -16.35 -26.27 -17.07
CA TYR A 41 -15.32 -26.64 -16.10
C TYR A 41 -14.28 -25.53 -15.89
N ARG A 42 -13.99 -24.73 -16.93
CA ARG A 42 -13.12 -23.55 -16.81
C ARG A 42 -13.70 -22.53 -15.83
N ILE A 43 -14.98 -22.17 -16.02
CA ILE A 43 -15.66 -21.19 -15.18
C ILE A 43 -15.82 -21.68 -13.75
N ASN A 44 -16.20 -22.96 -13.57
CA ASN A 44 -16.33 -23.52 -12.23
C ASN A 44 -14.99 -23.53 -11.45
N GLU A 45 -13.87 -23.80 -12.13
CA GLU A 45 -12.54 -23.72 -11.52
C GLU A 45 -12.15 -22.28 -11.14
N ILE A 46 -12.46 -21.29 -11.99
CA ILE A 46 -12.24 -19.87 -11.68
C ILE A 46 -13.08 -19.45 -10.48
N ILE A 47 -14.38 -19.75 -10.49
CA ILE A 47 -15.29 -19.44 -9.39
C ILE A 47 -14.78 -20.05 -8.08
N LYS A 48 -14.36 -21.32 -8.11
CA LYS A 48 -13.81 -22.01 -6.94
C LYS A 48 -12.60 -21.28 -6.36
N ARG A 49 -11.72 -20.72 -7.20
CA ARG A 49 -10.52 -19.99 -6.77
C ARG A 49 -10.82 -18.61 -6.20
N ILE A 50 -11.81 -17.90 -6.74
CA ILE A 50 -12.14 -16.53 -6.31
C ILE A 50 -13.15 -16.49 -5.15
N LYS A 51 -13.93 -17.56 -4.96
CA LYS A 51 -14.96 -17.63 -3.90
C LYS A 51 -14.46 -17.25 -2.48
N PRO A 52 -13.23 -17.57 -2.05
CA PRO A 52 -12.73 -17.16 -0.74
C PRO A 52 -12.51 -15.65 -0.58
N ILE A 53 -12.32 -14.92 -1.68
CA ILE A 53 -11.94 -13.49 -1.67
C ILE A 53 -13.05 -12.56 -2.17
N ILE A 54 -14.03 -13.10 -2.92
CA ILE A 54 -15.08 -12.30 -3.56
C ILE A 54 -16.04 -11.63 -2.57
N ASN A 55 -16.20 -12.17 -1.36
CA ASN A 55 -17.04 -11.59 -0.32
C ASN A 55 -16.54 -10.24 0.21
N ASN A 56 -15.30 -9.86 -0.12
CA ASN A 56 -14.68 -8.60 0.29
C ASN A 56 -14.80 -7.51 -0.79
N VAL A 57 -15.63 -7.72 -1.82
CA VAL A 57 -15.78 -6.79 -2.95
C VAL A 57 -17.25 -6.42 -3.11
N ASP A 58 -17.51 -5.12 -3.25
CA ASP A 58 -18.80 -4.62 -3.70
C ASP A 58 -19.13 -5.24 -5.07
N ASN A 59 -20.37 -5.65 -5.30
CA ASN A 59 -20.84 -6.29 -6.55
C ASN A 59 -20.42 -7.76 -6.75
N ALA A 60 -20.12 -8.51 -5.70
CA ALA A 60 -19.84 -9.95 -5.77
C ALA A 60 -20.85 -10.75 -6.61
N ASP A 61 -22.16 -10.46 -6.47
CA ASP A 61 -23.21 -11.13 -7.23
C ASP A 61 -23.13 -10.85 -8.74
N LEU A 62 -22.76 -9.62 -9.12
CA LEU A 62 -22.59 -9.24 -10.53
C LEU A 62 -21.35 -9.91 -11.14
N ILE A 63 -20.23 -9.96 -10.41
CA ILE A 63 -19.02 -10.66 -10.86
C ILE A 63 -19.32 -12.16 -11.10
N MET A 64 -20.11 -12.79 -10.22
CA MET A 64 -20.49 -14.20 -10.36
C MET A 64 -21.44 -14.45 -11.54
N ALA A 65 -22.35 -13.50 -11.81
CA ALA A 65 -23.21 -13.53 -12.98
C ALA A 65 -22.41 -13.39 -14.28
N ASP A 66 -21.55 -12.38 -14.37
CA ASP A 66 -20.72 -12.10 -15.56
C ASP A 66 -19.78 -13.27 -15.88
N LEU A 67 -19.20 -13.92 -14.87
CA LEU A 67 -18.40 -15.14 -15.05
C LEU A 67 -19.22 -16.30 -15.60
N SER A 68 -20.48 -16.41 -15.19
CA SER A 68 -21.37 -17.46 -15.69
C SER A 68 -21.69 -17.28 -17.18
N ASP A 69 -21.74 -16.05 -17.66
CA ASP A 69 -21.95 -15.73 -19.08
C ASP A 69 -20.75 -16.08 -19.97
N CYS A 70 -19.57 -16.26 -19.38
CA CYS A 70 -18.37 -16.70 -20.09
C CYS A 70 -18.35 -18.22 -20.42
N LYS A 71 -19.35 -18.99 -19.98
CA LYS A 71 -19.42 -20.46 -20.18
C LYS A 71 -19.49 -20.91 -21.64
N ASN A 72 -19.74 -20.02 -22.59
CA ASN A 72 -19.84 -20.37 -24.01
C ASN A 72 -18.64 -19.92 -24.84
N ILE A 73 -17.66 -19.26 -24.23
CA ILE A 73 -16.50 -18.72 -24.95
C ILE A 73 -15.51 -19.86 -25.20
N THR A 74 -15.28 -20.15 -26.48
CA THR A 74 -14.41 -21.22 -26.95
C THR A 74 -13.10 -20.70 -27.52
N ASN A 75 -13.02 -19.42 -27.88
CA ASN A 75 -11.79 -18.77 -28.31
C ASN A 75 -10.93 -18.43 -27.08
N LYS A 76 -9.67 -18.90 -27.07
CA LYS A 76 -8.76 -18.74 -25.93
C LYS A 76 -8.44 -17.27 -25.62
N PRO A 77 -7.95 -16.45 -26.58
CA PRO A 77 -7.73 -15.02 -26.35
C PRO A 77 -8.97 -14.27 -25.83
N GLU A 78 -10.12 -14.49 -26.45
CA GLU A 78 -11.39 -13.85 -26.05
C GLU A 78 -11.80 -14.25 -24.63
N PHE A 79 -11.64 -15.53 -24.29
CA PHE A 79 -11.92 -16.02 -22.94
C PHE A 79 -11.03 -15.34 -21.90
N ILE A 80 -9.71 -15.29 -22.14
CA ILE A 80 -8.74 -14.73 -21.18
C ILE A 80 -9.03 -13.26 -20.94
N GLU A 81 -9.18 -12.46 -21.99
CA GLU A 81 -9.44 -11.02 -21.83
C GLU A 81 -10.76 -10.76 -21.11
N LYS A 82 -11.85 -11.42 -21.53
CA LYS A 82 -13.16 -11.16 -20.94
C LYS A 82 -13.23 -11.60 -19.48
N VAL A 83 -12.70 -12.77 -19.16
CA VAL A 83 -12.63 -13.25 -17.76
C VAL A 83 -11.70 -12.37 -16.94
N PHE A 84 -10.55 -11.98 -17.46
CA PHE A 84 -9.62 -11.08 -16.77
C PHE A 84 -10.29 -9.74 -16.44
N CYS A 85 -11.00 -9.11 -17.38
CA CYS A 85 -11.73 -7.87 -17.11
C CYS A 85 -12.74 -8.02 -15.95
N ILE A 86 -13.44 -9.14 -15.89
CA ILE A 86 -14.44 -9.41 -14.83
C ILE A 86 -13.76 -9.61 -13.47
N ILE A 87 -12.65 -10.35 -13.41
CA ILE A 87 -11.93 -10.60 -12.15
C ILE A 87 -10.90 -9.52 -11.83
N LYS A 88 -10.68 -8.54 -12.70
CA LYS A 88 -9.68 -7.48 -12.53
C LYS A 88 -9.80 -6.79 -11.17
N PRO A 89 -11.01 -6.43 -10.67
CA PRO A 89 -11.14 -5.84 -9.34
C PRO A 89 -10.58 -6.73 -8.22
N LEU A 90 -10.69 -8.05 -8.34
CA LEU A 90 -10.13 -9.01 -7.38
C LEU A 90 -8.60 -9.09 -7.47
N VAL A 91 -8.07 -9.01 -8.69
CA VAL A 91 -6.63 -8.95 -8.95
C VAL A 91 -6.06 -7.63 -8.46
N ASP A 92 -6.76 -6.51 -8.66
CA ASP A 92 -6.40 -5.19 -8.16
C ASP A 92 -6.39 -5.18 -6.63
N ILE A 93 -7.39 -5.80 -5.97
CA ILE A 93 -7.38 -5.97 -4.51
C ILE A 93 -6.19 -6.83 -4.07
N LYS A 94 -5.89 -7.92 -4.79
CA LYS A 94 -4.72 -8.75 -4.48
C LYS A 94 -3.44 -7.96 -4.65
N ILE A 95 -3.26 -7.21 -5.73
CA ILE A 95 -2.09 -6.34 -6.00
C ILE A 95 -1.96 -5.28 -4.92
N ASN A 96 -3.05 -4.58 -4.62
CA ASN A 96 -3.11 -3.62 -3.53
C ASN A 96 -2.86 -4.27 -2.18
N ASN A 97 -3.11 -5.58 -2.02
CA ASN A 97 -2.83 -6.33 -0.80
C ASN A 97 -1.46 -7.04 -0.80
N SER A 98 -0.82 -7.28 -1.95
CA SER A 98 0.51 -7.89 -2.08
C SER A 98 1.61 -6.85 -2.03
N ILE A 99 1.34 -5.63 -2.54
CA ILE A 99 2.12 -4.42 -2.24
C ILE A 99 2.10 -4.11 -0.73
N LYS A 100 1.12 -4.61 0.04
CA LYS A 100 1.06 -4.54 1.52
C LYS A 100 1.90 -5.62 2.25
N ILE A 101 2.65 -6.49 1.56
CA ILE A 101 3.37 -7.61 2.20
C ILE A 101 4.87 -7.32 2.31
N SER A 102 5.22 -6.28 3.06
CA SER A 102 6.53 -6.17 3.71
C SER A 102 6.47 -5.29 4.97
N GLY A 103 5.85 -5.84 6.03
CA GLY A 103 6.04 -5.40 7.42
C GLY A 103 4.93 -4.53 8.01
N ASP A 104 4.21 -5.08 9.00
CA ASP A 104 3.07 -4.52 9.74
C ASP A 104 1.84 -4.15 8.88
N ARG A 105 0.74 -4.88 9.14
CA ARG A 105 -0.43 -5.07 8.26
C ARG A 105 -1.23 -3.84 7.83
N ASP A 106 -0.84 -2.63 8.23
CA ASP A 106 -1.59 -1.41 7.99
C ASP A 106 -0.74 -0.27 7.41
N PHE A 107 0.54 -0.51 7.08
CA PHE A 107 1.46 0.55 6.63
C PHE A 107 1.75 0.46 5.13
N ILE A 108 1.49 1.55 4.41
CA ILE A 108 1.78 1.77 3.00
C ILE A 108 3.10 2.52 2.88
N GLU A 109 4.04 1.98 2.09
CA GLU A 109 5.33 2.61 1.85
C GLU A 109 5.18 3.88 1.00
N VAL A 110 5.81 4.98 1.42
CA VAL A 110 5.95 6.22 0.61
C VAL A 110 7.40 6.48 0.23
N SER A 111 8.35 5.99 1.00
CA SER A 111 9.75 5.92 0.63
C SER A 111 10.44 4.74 1.30
N GLU A 112 11.65 4.44 0.86
CA GLU A 112 12.46 3.34 1.42
C GLU A 112 12.69 3.43 2.94
N ALA A 113 12.49 4.62 3.53
CA ALA A 113 12.67 4.88 4.95
C ALA A 113 11.35 5.16 5.70
N LEU A 114 10.23 5.33 5.01
CA LEU A 114 8.98 5.77 5.61
C LEU A 114 7.77 5.06 5.00
N SER A 115 6.98 4.47 5.89
CA SER A 115 5.65 3.95 5.60
C SER A 115 4.61 4.60 6.52
N TYR A 116 3.33 4.54 6.15
CA TYR A 116 2.24 5.15 6.93
C TYR A 116 0.99 4.27 6.95
N GLY A 117 0.24 4.28 8.05
CA GLY A 117 -1.08 3.68 8.14
C GLY A 117 -2.12 4.73 8.51
N ILE A 118 -3.38 4.51 8.10
CA ILE A 118 -4.50 5.40 8.43
C ILE A 118 -5.44 4.67 9.40
N ASP A 119 -5.74 5.30 10.52
CA ASP A 119 -6.78 4.89 11.47
C ASP A 119 -7.74 6.07 11.71
N GLY A 120 -8.89 6.05 11.02
CA GLY A 120 -9.88 7.11 11.10
C GLY A 120 -9.35 8.48 10.64
N GLU A 121 -9.15 9.38 11.59
CA GLU A 121 -8.67 10.76 11.35
C GLU A 121 -7.16 10.90 11.59
N GLU A 122 -6.47 9.79 11.87
CA GLU A 122 -5.05 9.75 12.23
C GLU A 122 -4.23 9.01 11.18
N VAL A 123 -3.07 9.56 10.84
CA VAL A 123 -2.01 8.87 10.09
C VAL A 123 -0.90 8.49 11.05
N HIS A 124 -0.59 7.20 11.17
CA HIS A 124 0.58 6.75 11.89
C HIS A 124 1.76 6.56 10.93
N ILE A 125 2.94 7.10 11.24
CA ILE A 125 4.15 6.89 10.43
C ILE A 125 5.10 5.87 11.08
N HIS A 126 5.63 4.98 10.27
CA HIS A 126 6.67 4.03 10.63
C HIS A 126 7.96 4.37 9.89
N LEU A 127 9.06 4.41 10.63
CA LEU A 127 10.40 4.52 10.08
C LEU A 127 11.07 3.15 10.09
N VAL A 128 11.55 2.70 8.94
CA VAL A 128 12.30 1.46 8.84
C VAL A 128 13.76 1.73 9.23
N PRO A 129 14.32 1.02 10.22
CA PRO A 129 15.70 1.26 10.63
C PRO A 129 16.71 0.59 9.66
N GLU A 130 17.67 1.42 9.25
CA GLU A 130 19.04 1.14 8.78
C GLU A 130 19.29 0.23 7.56
N GLY A 131 20.11 0.74 6.63
CA GLY A 131 20.72 -0.04 5.54
C GLY A 131 21.06 0.76 4.28
N LYS A 132 20.51 1.97 4.11
CA LYS A 132 20.60 2.71 2.84
C LYS A 132 21.35 4.04 2.98
N VAL A 133 22.18 4.34 1.97
CA VAL A 133 22.90 5.60 1.80
C VAL A 133 21.84 6.68 1.49
N ASN A 134 21.73 7.72 2.34
CA ASN A 134 20.75 8.83 2.29
C ASN A 134 19.41 8.69 3.06
N LEU A 135 19.44 8.12 4.28
CA LEU A 135 18.27 8.01 5.16
C LEU A 135 17.46 9.30 5.34
N LEU A 136 18.11 10.45 5.56
CA LEU A 136 17.40 11.72 5.81
C LEU A 136 16.62 12.21 4.58
N GLU A 137 17.21 12.12 3.39
CA GLU A 137 16.54 12.48 2.14
C GLU A 137 15.36 11.55 1.86
N SER A 138 15.52 10.25 2.15
CA SER A 138 14.44 9.28 2.00
C SER A 138 13.28 9.56 2.95
N ILE A 139 13.55 9.95 4.21
CA ILE A 139 12.51 10.39 5.15
C ILE A 139 11.81 11.64 4.63
N GLU A 140 12.58 12.67 4.22
CA GLU A 140 12.00 13.92 3.72
C GLU A 140 11.14 13.70 2.47
N LEU A 141 11.59 12.86 1.54
CA LEU A 141 10.83 12.46 0.36
C LEU A 141 9.54 11.73 0.74
N GLY A 142 9.61 10.81 1.70
CA GLY A 142 8.46 10.09 2.22
C GLY A 142 7.41 11.05 2.82
N LEU A 143 7.85 12.02 3.62
CA LEU A 143 6.95 13.03 4.22
C LEU A 143 6.30 13.93 3.16
N LYS A 144 7.03 14.32 2.10
CA LYS A 144 6.47 15.09 0.97
C LYS A 144 5.41 14.31 0.21
N LYS A 145 5.66 13.03 -0.10
CA LYS A 145 4.66 12.16 -0.74
C LYS A 145 3.44 11.94 0.15
N LEU A 146 3.65 11.77 1.44
CA LEU A 146 2.57 11.67 2.42
C LEU A 146 1.74 12.95 2.48
N ALA A 147 2.34 14.13 2.28
CA ALA A 147 1.60 15.39 2.22
C ALA A 147 0.57 15.43 1.09
N GLU A 148 0.87 14.86 -0.09
CA GLU A 148 -0.12 14.77 -1.18
C GLU A 148 -1.29 13.85 -0.80
N ILE A 149 -1.02 12.71 -0.16
CA ILE A 149 -2.06 11.80 0.33
C ILE A 149 -2.93 12.47 1.40
N VAL A 150 -2.30 13.15 2.37
CA VAL A 150 -3.00 13.89 3.42
C VAL A 150 -3.86 14.99 2.78
N LYS A 151 -3.34 15.69 1.78
CA LYS A 151 -4.06 16.76 1.07
C LYS A 151 -5.31 16.22 0.37
N GLU A 152 -5.23 15.08 -0.30
CA GLU A 152 -6.37 14.44 -0.98
C GLU A 152 -7.40 13.87 0.00
N ASN A 153 -6.97 13.42 1.18
CA ASN A 153 -7.87 12.90 2.21
C ASN A 153 -8.11 13.93 3.33
N GLU A 154 -9.19 14.71 3.19
CA GLU A 154 -9.58 15.76 4.14
C GLU A 154 -9.96 15.26 5.54
N THR A 155 -10.23 13.97 5.73
CA THR A 155 -10.63 13.43 7.05
C THR A 155 -9.44 13.36 8.02
N ILE A 156 -8.21 13.34 7.50
CA ILE A 156 -7.00 13.25 8.32
C ILE A 156 -6.77 14.57 9.04
N LYS A 157 -6.67 14.52 10.37
CA LYS A 157 -6.43 15.69 11.25
C LYS A 157 -5.06 15.70 11.88
N ILE A 158 -4.43 14.54 12.05
CA ILE A 158 -3.18 14.41 12.79
C ILE A 158 -2.28 13.34 12.19
N ILE A 159 -0.98 13.59 12.24
CA ILE A 159 0.07 12.66 11.85
C ILE A 159 0.83 12.30 13.14
N THR A 160 1.00 11.01 13.44
CA THR A 160 1.63 10.52 14.68
C THR A 160 2.75 9.55 14.40
N ALA A 161 3.67 9.43 15.36
CA ALA A 161 4.75 8.46 15.35
C ALA A 161 4.91 7.90 16.76
N THR A 162 4.90 6.57 16.92
CA THR A 162 5.10 5.92 18.23
C THR A 162 6.16 4.84 18.11
N SER A 163 7.31 5.04 18.74
CA SER A 163 8.38 4.03 18.72
C SER A 163 9.45 4.30 19.77
N THR A 164 10.35 3.32 19.93
CA THR A 164 11.62 3.51 20.66
C THR A 164 12.56 4.51 19.97
N LEU A 165 12.39 4.77 18.66
CA LEU A 165 13.19 5.78 17.95
C LEU A 165 12.81 7.20 18.36
N VAL A 166 11.53 7.45 18.68
CA VAL A 166 11.07 8.75 19.20
C VAL A 166 11.72 9.05 20.53
N GLU A 167 11.83 8.05 21.41
CA GLU A 167 12.51 8.16 22.70
C GLU A 167 14.02 8.41 22.54
N ARG A 168 14.68 7.65 21.64
CA ARG A 168 16.13 7.75 21.42
C ARG A 168 16.55 9.02 20.70
N ASN A 169 15.72 9.55 19.82
CA ASN A 169 16.07 10.64 18.90
C ASN A 169 15.08 11.82 18.92
N PRO A 170 14.68 12.37 20.07
CA PRO A 170 13.63 13.39 20.15
C PRO A 170 14.03 14.70 19.46
N ARG A 171 15.34 14.98 19.36
CA ARG A 171 15.84 16.15 18.61
C ARG A 171 15.65 15.99 17.10
N VAL A 172 15.84 14.80 16.56
CA VAL A 172 15.66 14.50 15.13
C VAL A 172 14.16 14.53 14.79
N VAL A 173 13.32 13.96 15.64
CA VAL A 173 11.86 14.02 15.49
C VAL A 173 11.36 15.48 15.45
N LYS A 174 11.87 16.34 16.35
CA LYS A 174 11.59 17.78 16.34
C LYS A 174 12.13 18.50 15.10
N LEU A 175 13.26 18.06 14.54
CA LEU A 175 13.81 18.62 13.29
C LEU A 175 12.86 18.41 12.12
N PHE A 176 12.13 17.29 12.09
CA PHE A 176 11.04 17.05 11.14
C PHE A 176 9.72 17.74 11.54
N GLY A 177 9.71 18.57 12.59
CA GLY A 177 8.57 19.40 12.97
C GLY A 177 7.55 18.74 13.87
N PHE A 178 7.79 17.50 14.31
CA PHE A 178 6.89 16.82 15.23
C PHE A 178 7.05 17.36 16.66
N THR A 179 5.93 17.49 17.36
CA THR A 179 5.87 17.68 18.81
C THR A 179 6.06 16.33 19.49
N VAL A 180 7.02 16.24 20.42
CA VAL A 180 7.27 15.01 21.18
C VAL A 180 6.42 15.03 22.44
N ASP A 181 5.50 14.07 22.56
CA ASP A 181 4.55 13.95 23.67
C ASP A 181 5.16 13.26 24.88
N GLY A 182 6.18 12.43 24.64
CA GLY A 182 6.85 11.64 25.67
C GLY A 182 6.30 10.22 25.73
N LYS A 183 6.42 9.60 26.91
CA LYS A 183 6.14 8.18 27.11
C LYS A 183 4.65 7.84 26.92
N ILE A 184 4.38 6.78 26.17
CA ILE A 184 3.01 6.25 26.04
C ILE A 184 2.53 5.57 27.33
N ASP A 185 1.22 5.49 27.53
CA ASP A 185 0.65 4.81 28.67
C ASP A 185 0.85 3.28 28.61
N GLU A 186 0.80 2.63 29.77
CA GLU A 186 1.09 1.20 29.88
C GLU A 186 0.04 0.33 29.15
N THR A 187 -1.20 0.79 29.01
CA THR A 187 -2.24 0.04 28.26
C THR A 187 -1.90 0.00 26.78
N THR A 188 -1.54 1.16 26.20
CA THR A 188 -1.10 1.27 24.81
C THR A 188 0.19 0.48 24.58
N ARG A 189 1.14 0.56 25.52
CA ARG A 189 2.38 -0.20 25.46
C ARG A 189 2.15 -1.71 25.44
N GLN A 190 1.33 -2.24 26.34
CA GLN A 190 1.04 -3.68 26.40
C GLN A 190 0.30 -4.18 25.17
N ARG A 191 -0.54 -3.33 24.55
CA ARG A 191 -1.30 -3.70 23.36
C ARG A 191 -0.44 -3.79 22.11
N HIS A 192 0.47 -2.83 21.90
CA HIS A 192 1.18 -2.66 20.64
C HIS A 192 2.67 -3.01 20.70
N PHE A 193 3.26 -3.03 21.91
CA PHE A 193 4.69 -3.23 22.14
C PHE A 193 4.95 -4.28 23.24
N ALA A 194 4.10 -5.30 23.32
CA ALA A 194 4.24 -6.40 24.27
C ALA A 194 5.63 -7.05 24.15
N GLY A 195 6.39 -7.03 25.24
CA GLY A 195 7.76 -7.58 25.28
C GLY A 195 8.86 -6.56 24.97
N GLU A 196 8.55 -5.35 24.52
CA GLU A 196 9.52 -4.26 24.42
C GLU A 196 9.87 -3.75 25.83
N LYS A 197 11.13 -3.90 26.22
CA LYS A 197 11.62 -3.48 27.54
C LYS A 197 12.02 -2.01 27.57
N ARG A 198 12.38 -1.43 26.42
CA ARG A 198 12.76 -0.03 26.27
C ARG A 198 11.55 0.89 26.40
N GLU A 199 11.80 2.15 26.70
CA GLU A 199 10.74 3.15 26.69
C GLU A 199 10.30 3.43 25.25
N VAL A 200 8.98 3.59 25.08
CA VAL A 200 8.34 3.91 23.82
C VAL A 200 7.69 5.28 23.99
N TRP A 201 8.02 6.20 23.10
CA TRP A 201 7.49 7.55 23.13
C TRP A 201 6.62 7.81 21.91
N ALA A 202 5.66 8.71 22.06
CA ALA A 202 4.81 9.23 21.00
C ALA A 202 5.22 10.65 20.60
N ALA A 203 4.93 11.00 19.36
CA ALA A 203 5.05 12.33 18.81
C ALA A 203 3.93 12.57 17.79
N HIS A 204 3.55 13.83 17.58
CA HIS A 204 2.50 14.20 16.64
C HIS A 204 2.78 15.50 15.88
N MET A 205 2.05 15.70 14.78
CA MET A 205 1.98 16.94 14.01
C MET A 205 0.53 17.14 13.53
N THR A 206 0.03 18.37 13.59
CA THR A 206 -1.30 18.68 13.05
C THR A 206 -1.31 18.59 11.53
N ARG A 207 -2.47 18.32 10.92
CA ARG A 207 -2.65 18.36 9.46
C ARG A 207 -2.15 19.69 8.87
N GLU A 208 -2.52 20.80 9.49
CA GLU A 208 -2.15 22.14 9.01
C GLU A 208 -0.64 22.34 9.01
N ASP A 209 0.03 22.05 10.13
CA ASP A 209 1.49 22.17 10.23
C ASP A 209 2.19 21.23 9.25
N PHE A 210 1.66 20.02 9.08
CA PHE A 210 2.21 19.01 8.18
C PHE A 210 2.14 19.45 6.73
N LEU A 211 0.96 19.89 6.27
CA LEU A 211 0.77 20.37 4.91
C LEU A 211 1.56 21.66 4.65
N ASN A 212 1.62 22.59 5.62
CA ASN A 212 2.40 23.81 5.49
C ASN A 212 3.90 23.54 5.31
N ARG A 213 4.40 22.46 5.93
CA ARG A 213 5.82 22.09 5.89
C ARG A 213 6.20 21.27 4.68
N TYR A 214 5.34 20.33 4.27
CA TYR A 214 5.70 19.28 3.33
C TYR A 214 4.97 19.33 1.99
N SER A 215 3.93 20.15 1.82
CA SER A 215 3.32 20.33 0.52
C SER A 215 4.29 21.03 -0.44
N ILE A 216 4.41 20.52 -1.66
CA ILE A 216 5.19 21.20 -2.70
C ILE A 216 4.45 22.49 -3.07
N LYS A 217 5.10 23.65 -2.87
CA LYS A 217 4.60 24.91 -3.42
C LYS A 217 4.70 24.82 -4.94
N GLN A 218 3.55 24.80 -5.61
CA GLN A 218 3.46 25.00 -7.06
C GLN A 218 3.88 26.42 -7.43
#